data_AF-A0A950QX99-F1
#
_entry.id   AF-A0A950QX99-F1
#
_cell.length_a   1.000
_cell.length_b   1.000
_cell.length_c   1.000
_cell.angle_alpha   90.00
_cell.angle_beta   90.00
_cell.angle_gamma   90.00
#
_symmetry.space_group_name_H-M   'P 1'
#
loop_
_entity.id
_entity.type
_entity.pdbx_description
1 polymer ?
#
loop_
_entity_poly.entity_id
_entity_poly.type
_entity_poly.pdbx_seq_one_letter_code
_entity_poly.pdbx_strand_id
1 'polypeptide(L)'
;AQFFVTPCLNVKTIEMAKRYSKPVFPGALTPTEIVTAWETGADGVKVFPCSALGGAKYIKALKGPFPHVELVPTGGVTLDTIGDFITAGSSAVGVGGELIDNKSCAVGNYSIFTERARKFREAASAARRGSTAQVA
;
A
#
# COMPACT_ATOMS: atom_id res chain seq x y z
N ALA A 1 11.69 -14.33 6.99
CA ALA A 1 10.65 -13.42 6.46
C ALA A 1 9.92 -14.10 5.31
N GLN A 2 8.62 -13.80 5.10
CA GLN A 2 7.83 -14.39 4.00
C GLN A 2 7.77 -13.50 2.76
N PHE A 3 8.05 -12.21 2.89
CA PHE A 3 8.08 -11.23 1.81
C PHE A 3 9.02 -10.07 2.18
N PHE A 4 9.33 -9.23 1.21
CA PHE A 4 10.15 -8.03 1.37
C PHE A 4 9.36 -6.77 1.07
N VAL A 5 9.63 -5.69 1.82
CA VAL A 5 9.12 -4.35 1.55
C VAL A 5 10.29 -3.38 1.70
N THR A 6 10.50 -2.50 0.74
CA THR A 6 11.56 -1.47 0.82
C THR A 6 10.96 -0.06 0.83
N PRO A 7 11.68 0.95 1.33
CA PRO A 7 11.22 2.33 1.23
C PRO A 7 11.49 2.96 -0.15
N CYS A 8 12.40 2.38 -0.94
CA CYS A 8 12.86 2.90 -2.23
C CYS A 8 13.12 1.79 -3.26
N LEU A 9 13.36 2.17 -4.50
CA LEU A 9 13.61 1.24 -5.60
C LEU A 9 15.07 0.76 -5.54
N ASN A 10 15.25 -0.56 -5.52
CA ASN A 10 16.54 -1.19 -5.72
C ASN A 10 16.34 -2.46 -6.55
N VAL A 11 16.71 -2.40 -7.83
CA VAL A 11 16.54 -3.48 -8.81
C VAL A 11 17.17 -4.79 -8.31
N LYS A 12 18.40 -4.72 -7.78
CA LYS A 12 19.12 -5.90 -7.25
C LYS A 12 18.37 -6.58 -6.10
N THR A 13 17.63 -5.81 -5.30
CA THR A 13 16.80 -6.36 -4.21
C THR A 13 15.61 -7.13 -4.77
N ILE A 14 14.97 -6.63 -5.83
CA ILE A 14 13.87 -7.31 -6.52
C ILE A 14 14.39 -8.62 -7.10
N GLU A 15 15.47 -8.57 -7.89
CA GLU A 15 16.10 -9.75 -8.50
C GLU A 15 16.46 -10.81 -7.46
N MET A 16 17.02 -10.40 -6.31
CA MET A 16 17.36 -11.30 -5.22
C MET A 16 16.12 -11.96 -4.62
N ALA A 17 15.06 -11.19 -4.35
CA ALA A 17 13.82 -11.75 -3.83
C ALA A 17 13.19 -12.75 -4.81
N LYS A 18 13.18 -12.43 -6.11
CA LYS A 18 12.66 -13.34 -7.15
C LYS A 18 13.51 -14.61 -7.27
N ARG A 19 14.83 -14.53 -7.16
CA ARG A 19 15.74 -15.70 -7.15
C ARG A 19 15.38 -16.70 -6.06
N TYR A 20 14.93 -16.23 -4.90
CA TYR A 20 14.50 -17.07 -3.79
C TYR A 20 12.98 -17.31 -3.74
N SER A 21 12.27 -17.00 -4.82
CA SER A 21 10.81 -17.16 -4.94
C SER A 21 10.06 -16.49 -3.79
N LYS A 22 10.49 -15.30 -3.38
CA LYS A 22 9.85 -14.51 -2.33
C LYS A 22 9.13 -13.28 -2.92
N PRO A 23 7.89 -12.99 -2.49
CA PRO A 23 7.22 -11.76 -2.86
C PRO A 23 8.00 -10.52 -2.43
N VAL A 24 8.00 -9.50 -3.28
CA VAL A 24 8.70 -8.22 -3.02
C VAL A 24 7.85 -7.03 -3.43
N PHE A 25 7.77 -6.07 -2.50
CA PHE A 25 7.05 -4.81 -2.66
C PHE A 25 8.02 -3.63 -2.57
N PRO A 26 8.73 -3.29 -3.66
CA PRO A 26 9.69 -2.20 -3.64
C PRO A 26 9.01 -0.85 -3.50
N GLY A 27 9.65 0.06 -2.78
CA GLY A 27 9.21 1.45 -2.69
C GLY A 27 9.47 2.21 -4.00
N ALA A 28 8.52 3.01 -4.44
CA ALA A 28 8.69 3.93 -5.56
C ALA A 28 7.84 5.18 -5.32
N LEU A 29 8.16 6.28 -5.99
CA LEU A 29 7.40 7.50 -5.89
C LEU A 29 7.02 8.08 -7.26
N THR A 30 7.81 7.86 -8.30
CA THR A 30 7.59 8.42 -9.65
C THR A 30 7.14 7.36 -10.66
N PRO A 31 6.49 7.75 -11.78
CA PRO A 31 6.11 6.83 -12.84
C PRO A 31 7.26 5.94 -13.33
N THR A 32 8.46 6.51 -13.54
CA THR A 32 9.64 5.77 -14.00
C THR A 32 10.05 4.67 -13.00
N GLU A 33 10.09 5.01 -11.71
CA GLU A 33 10.43 4.04 -10.66
C GLU A 33 9.36 2.93 -10.56
N ILE A 34 8.09 3.29 -10.68
CA ILE A 34 6.96 2.35 -10.62
C ILE A 34 7.04 1.34 -11.77
N VAL A 35 7.22 1.82 -13.00
CA VAL A 35 7.34 0.95 -14.18
C VAL A 35 8.60 0.09 -14.08
N THR A 36 9.73 0.68 -13.68
CA THR A 36 10.98 -0.08 -13.51
C THR A 36 10.81 -1.19 -12.48
N ALA A 37 10.17 -0.92 -11.34
CA ALA A 37 9.88 -1.93 -10.33
C ALA A 37 9.01 -3.06 -10.87
N TRP A 38 7.93 -2.70 -11.57
CA TRP A 38 6.97 -3.65 -12.13
C TRP A 38 7.61 -4.55 -13.19
N GLU A 39 8.33 -3.98 -14.15
CA GLU A 39 9.02 -4.72 -15.22
C GLU A 39 10.15 -5.62 -14.70
N THR A 40 10.78 -5.24 -13.57
CA THR A 40 11.77 -6.09 -12.89
C THR A 40 11.12 -7.31 -12.21
N GLY A 41 9.79 -7.35 -12.09
CA GLY A 41 9.03 -8.48 -11.55
C GLY A 41 8.55 -8.32 -10.12
N ALA A 42 8.39 -7.09 -9.64
CA ALA A 42 7.77 -6.81 -8.35
C ALA A 42 6.34 -7.40 -8.26
N ASP A 43 5.95 -7.87 -7.06
CA ASP A 43 4.63 -8.45 -6.82
C ASP A 43 3.58 -7.35 -6.46
N GLY A 44 4.04 -6.13 -6.23
CA GLY A 44 3.26 -4.91 -6.10
C GLY A 44 4.18 -3.74 -5.75
N VAL A 45 3.84 -2.52 -6.17
CA VAL A 45 4.72 -1.36 -5.96
C VAL A 45 4.21 -0.54 -4.78
N LYS A 46 5.06 -0.40 -3.75
CA LYS A 46 4.76 0.45 -2.61
C LYS A 46 4.96 1.91 -3.01
N VAL A 47 3.87 2.66 -3.14
CA VAL A 47 3.93 4.10 -3.41
C VAL A 47 4.15 4.82 -2.08
N PHE A 48 5.34 5.39 -1.85
CA PHE A 48 5.71 5.92 -0.53
C PHE A 48 6.66 7.12 -0.63
N PRO A 49 6.43 8.21 0.14
CA PRO A 49 5.26 8.49 1.00
C PRO A 49 4.07 9.05 0.17
N CYS A 50 2.98 8.30 0.06
CA CYS A 50 1.92 8.61 -0.90
C CYS A 50 1.14 9.90 -0.58
N SER A 51 0.87 10.19 0.70
CA SER A 51 0.13 11.40 1.09
C SER A 51 0.84 12.69 0.73
N ALA A 52 2.18 12.69 0.69
CA ALA A 52 2.98 13.85 0.31
C ALA A 52 2.76 14.27 -1.16
N LEU A 53 2.30 13.35 -2.02
CA LEU A 53 1.98 13.62 -3.42
C LEU A 53 0.47 13.72 -3.70
N GLY A 54 -0.35 13.92 -2.67
CA GLY A 54 -1.81 14.07 -2.82
C GLY A 54 -2.60 12.78 -2.64
N GLY A 55 -1.98 11.71 -2.10
CA GLY A 55 -2.66 10.52 -1.61
C GLY A 55 -3.45 9.80 -2.70
N ALA A 56 -4.74 9.54 -2.46
CA ALA A 56 -5.61 8.80 -3.38
C ALA A 56 -5.68 9.42 -4.79
N LYS A 57 -5.59 10.75 -4.90
CA LYS A 57 -5.55 11.43 -6.21
C LYS A 57 -4.33 11.02 -7.03
N TYR A 58 -3.20 10.83 -6.36
CA TYR A 58 -1.97 10.39 -7.02
C TYR A 58 -2.07 8.95 -7.52
N ILE A 59 -2.63 8.05 -6.69
CA ILE A 59 -2.89 6.66 -7.08
C ILE A 59 -3.83 6.63 -8.30
N LYS A 60 -4.92 7.39 -8.27
CA LYS A 60 -5.86 7.46 -9.41
C LYS A 60 -5.16 7.97 -10.68
N ALA A 61 -4.30 8.98 -10.57
CA ALA A 61 -3.55 9.52 -11.70
C ALA A 61 -2.57 8.48 -12.29
N LEU A 62 -1.92 7.67 -11.45
CA LEU A 62 -1.03 6.58 -11.89
C LEU A 62 -1.80 5.41 -12.53
N LYS A 63 -2.97 5.05 -12.01
CA LYS A 63 -3.79 3.96 -12.56
C LYS A 63 -4.36 4.27 -13.95
N GLY A 64 -4.41 5.55 -14.36
CA GLY A 64 -4.80 5.95 -15.72
C GLY A 64 -3.91 5.33 -16.81
N PRO A 65 -2.61 5.64 -16.86
CA PRO A 65 -1.67 5.02 -17.79
C PRO A 65 -1.22 3.60 -17.39
N PHE A 66 -1.29 3.25 -16.09
CA PHE A 66 -0.80 1.96 -15.58
C PHE A 66 -1.91 1.15 -14.87
N PRO A 67 -3.03 0.81 -15.55
CA PRO A 67 -4.17 0.14 -14.92
C PRO A 67 -3.84 -1.27 -14.43
N HIS A 68 -2.84 -1.91 -15.01
CA HIS A 68 -2.40 -3.27 -14.71
C HIS A 68 -1.36 -3.36 -13.57
N VAL A 69 -0.74 -2.23 -13.18
CA VAL A 69 0.26 -2.23 -12.12
C VAL A 69 -0.44 -2.31 -10.75
N GLU A 70 0.00 -3.25 -9.92
CA GLU A 70 -0.50 -3.41 -8.56
C GLU A 70 0.13 -2.36 -7.65
N LEU A 71 -0.63 -1.32 -7.26
CA LEU A 71 -0.14 -0.20 -6.45
C LEU A 71 -0.59 -0.35 -5.00
N VAL A 72 0.37 -0.16 -4.08
CA VAL A 72 0.20 -0.26 -2.63
C VAL A 72 0.56 1.08 -1.98
N PRO A 73 -0.35 2.08 -1.96
CA PRO A 73 -0.12 3.35 -1.26
C PRO A 73 0.24 3.11 0.20
N THR A 74 1.33 3.75 0.64
CA THR A 74 1.81 3.72 2.01
C THR A 74 2.24 5.12 2.43
N GLY A 75 1.97 5.48 3.68
CA GLY A 75 2.19 6.83 4.20
C GLY A 75 0.94 7.70 4.05
N GLY A 76 0.32 8.04 5.19
CA GLY A 76 -0.94 8.79 5.26
C GLY A 76 -2.21 7.95 5.04
N VAL A 77 -2.15 6.63 5.26
CA VAL A 77 -3.33 5.75 5.31
C VAL A 77 -3.90 5.76 6.72
N THR A 78 -5.07 6.38 6.89
CA THR A 78 -5.86 6.48 8.13
C THR A 78 -7.23 5.84 7.93
N LEU A 79 -8.08 5.79 8.96
CA LEU A 79 -9.46 5.33 8.81
C LEU A 79 -10.29 6.23 7.88
N ASP A 80 -9.93 7.51 7.79
CA ASP A 80 -10.62 8.47 6.93
C ASP A 80 -10.17 8.37 5.47
N THR A 81 -8.89 8.01 5.22
CA THR A 81 -8.33 8.02 3.86
C THR A 81 -8.30 6.65 3.18
N ILE A 82 -8.42 5.54 3.94
CA ILE A 82 -8.34 4.19 3.39
C ILE A 82 -9.39 3.92 2.30
N GLY A 83 -10.61 4.44 2.46
CA GLY A 83 -11.67 4.27 1.48
C GLY A 83 -11.35 4.93 0.14
N ASP A 84 -10.76 6.13 0.19
CA ASP A 84 -10.36 6.87 -1.00
C ASP A 84 -9.24 6.15 -1.77
N PHE A 85 -8.25 5.59 -1.08
CA PHE A 85 -7.17 4.82 -1.71
C PHE A 85 -7.70 3.59 -2.44
N ILE A 86 -8.60 2.84 -1.81
CA ILE A 86 -9.23 1.66 -2.42
C ILE A 86 -10.04 2.06 -3.64
N THR A 87 -10.84 3.12 -3.53
CA THR A 87 -11.68 3.63 -4.62
C THR A 87 -10.85 4.20 -5.77
N ALA A 88 -9.64 4.70 -5.49
CA ALA A 88 -8.67 5.14 -6.49
C ALA A 88 -8.02 3.99 -7.29
N GLY A 89 -8.37 2.73 -6.99
CA GLY A 89 -7.88 1.55 -7.69
C GLY A 89 -6.62 0.95 -7.08
N SER A 90 -6.35 1.22 -5.80
CA SER A 90 -5.26 0.55 -5.10
C SER A 90 -5.57 -0.92 -4.86
N SER A 91 -4.57 -1.77 -5.04
CA SER A 91 -4.69 -3.22 -4.88
C SER A 91 -4.75 -3.63 -3.41
N ALA A 92 -3.93 -2.94 -2.62
CA ALA A 92 -3.85 -3.02 -1.17
C ALA A 92 -3.51 -1.63 -0.61
N VAL A 93 -3.35 -1.53 0.70
CA VAL A 93 -2.85 -0.32 1.38
C VAL A 93 -1.84 -0.72 2.44
N GLY A 94 -0.81 0.10 2.64
CA GLY A 94 0.15 -0.05 3.74
C GLY A 94 -0.20 0.86 4.91
N VAL A 95 -0.56 0.29 6.05
CA VAL A 95 -0.86 1.03 7.29
C VAL A 95 0.31 0.89 8.27
N GLY A 96 0.87 2.03 8.69
CA GLY A 96 2.00 2.09 9.63
C GLY A 96 1.56 2.50 11.03
N GLY A 97 2.05 3.66 11.48
CA GLY A 97 1.84 4.20 12.83
C GLY A 97 0.38 4.31 13.26
N GLU A 98 -0.55 4.50 12.31
CA GLU A 98 -1.98 4.54 12.57
C GLU A 98 -2.55 3.22 13.10
N LEU A 99 -1.93 2.09 12.75
CA LEU A 99 -2.30 0.78 13.29
C LEU A 99 -1.54 0.50 14.59
N ILE A 100 -0.21 0.57 14.53
CA ILE A 100 0.71 0.26 15.64
C ILE A 100 1.55 1.49 15.97
N ASP A 101 1.41 2.01 17.20
CA ASP A 101 2.13 3.20 17.64
C ASP A 101 3.00 2.93 18.88
N ASN A 102 4.13 3.65 18.97
CA ASN A 102 5.09 3.47 20.05
C ASN A 102 4.54 3.87 21.43
N LYS A 103 3.56 4.79 21.51
CA LYS A 103 3.00 5.25 22.79
C LYS A 103 2.20 4.13 23.45
N SER A 104 1.32 3.48 22.68
CA SER A 104 0.53 2.34 23.14
C SER A 104 1.41 1.13 23.48
N CYS A 105 2.48 0.89 22.71
CA CYS A 105 3.47 -0.14 23.02
C CYS A 105 4.19 0.12 24.36
N ALA A 106 4.59 1.36 24.61
CA ALA A 106 5.34 1.73 25.82
C ALA A 106 4.55 1.49 27.12
N VAL A 107 3.21 1.53 27.06
CA VAL A 107 2.33 1.30 28.21
C VAL A 107 1.67 -0.09 28.19
N GLY A 108 2.06 -0.99 27.29
CA GLY A 108 1.53 -2.35 27.19
C GLY A 108 0.06 -2.44 26.77
N ASN A 109 -0.52 -1.37 26.20
CA ASN A 109 -1.92 -1.33 25.79
C ASN A 109 -2.11 -1.95 24.40
N TYR A 110 -1.95 -3.27 24.29
CA TYR A 110 -2.03 -3.96 22.99
C TYR A 110 -3.47 -4.20 22.49
N SER A 111 -4.47 -4.14 23.38
CA SER A 111 -5.88 -4.34 23.00
C SER A 111 -6.37 -3.28 22.00
N ILE A 112 -5.81 -2.06 22.08
CA ILE A 112 -6.12 -0.98 21.13
C ILE A 112 -5.79 -1.35 19.68
N PHE A 113 -4.75 -2.15 19.45
CA PHE A 113 -4.36 -2.58 18.10
C PHE A 113 -5.37 -3.54 17.49
N THR A 114 -5.98 -4.39 18.32
CA THR A 114 -7.08 -5.26 17.87
C THR A 114 -8.28 -4.43 17.42
N GLU A 115 -8.63 -3.40 18.18
CA GLU A 115 -9.74 -2.50 17.84
C GLU A 115 -9.46 -1.70 16.57
N ARG A 116 -8.25 -1.15 16.43
CA ARG A 116 -7.84 -0.45 15.20
C ARG A 116 -7.84 -1.37 13.99
N ALA A 117 -7.29 -2.59 14.11
CA ALA A 117 -7.29 -3.57 13.03
C ALA A 117 -8.72 -3.91 12.57
N ARG A 118 -9.66 -4.08 13.52
CA ARG A 118 -11.08 -4.30 13.22
C ARG A 118 -11.66 -3.15 12.40
N LYS A 119 -11.46 -1.90 12.85
CA LYS A 119 -11.94 -0.69 12.15
C LYS A 119 -11.36 -0.57 10.74
N PHE A 120 -10.05 -0.78 10.57
CA PHE A 120 -9.41 -0.74 9.26
C PHE A 120 -9.97 -1.81 8.31
N ARG A 121 -10.18 -3.03 8.80
CA ARG A 121 -10.77 -4.11 8.01
C ARG A 121 -12.20 -3.78 7.57
N GLU A 122 -13.01 -3.24 8.48
CA GLU A 122 -14.38 -2.82 8.20
C GLU A 122 -14.44 -1.71 7.15
N ALA A 123 -13.65 -0.65 7.34
CA ALA A 123 -13.56 0.46 6.39
C ALA A 123 -13.09 -0.01 5.00
N ALA A 124 -12.06 -0.85 4.94
CA ALA A 124 -11.57 -1.42 3.69
C ALA A 124 -12.62 -2.29 2.98
N SER A 125 -13.35 -3.10 3.75
CA SER A 125 -14.40 -3.98 3.20
C SER A 125 -15.58 -3.17 2.67
N ALA A 126 -15.97 -2.11 3.38
CA ALA A 126 -17.03 -1.20 2.94
C ALA A 126 -16.65 -0.52 1.61
N ALA A 127 -15.43 0.02 1.52
CA ALA A 127 -14.93 0.67 0.31
C ALA A 127 -14.88 -0.28 -0.90
N ARG A 128 -14.41 -1.53 -0.71
CA ARG A 128 -14.38 -2.53 -1.79
C ARG A 128 -15.78 -2.85 -2.32
N ARG A 129 -16.77 -3.06 -1.45
CA ARG A 129 -18.16 -3.31 -1.87
C ARG A 129 -18.76 -2.15 -2.66
N GLY A 130 -18.50 -0.91 -2.22
CA GLY A 130 -18.95 0.30 -2.92
C GLY A 130 -18.32 0.46 -4.31
N SER A 131 -17.04 0.10 -4.46
CA SER A 131 -16.34 0.18 -5.75
C SER A 131 -16.84 -0.87 -6.75
N THR A 132 -17.12 -2.11 -6.31
CA THR A 132 -17.64 -3.16 -7.22
C THR A 132 -19.01 -2.81 -7.78
N ALA A 133 -19.86 -2.12 -7.01
CA ALA A 133 -21.18 -1.68 -7.46
C ALA A 133 -21.15 -0.52 -8.49
N GLN A 134 -20.01 0.16 -8.68
CA GLN A 134 -19.86 1.23 -9.67
C GLN A 134 -19.32 0.75 -11.03
N VAL A 135 -18.86 -0.50 -11.13
CA VAL A 135 -18.25 -1.08 -12.34
C VAL A 135 -19.15 -2.15 -12.98
N ALA A 136 -20.24 -2.54 -12.30
CA ALA A 136 -21.30 -3.42 -12.81
C ALA A 136 -22.45 -2.59 -13.38
#